data_AF-M7NCW5-F1
#
_entry.id   AF-M7NCW5-F1
#
_cell.length_a   1.000
_cell.length_b   1.000
_cell.length_c   1.000
_cell.angle_alpha   90.00
_cell.angle_beta   90.00
_cell.angle_gamma   90.00
#
_symmetry.space_group_name_H-M   'P 1'
#
loop_
_entity.id
_entity.type
_entity.pdbx_description
1 polymer ?
#
loop_
_entity_poly.entity_id
_entity_poly.type
_entity_poly.pdbx_seq_one_letter_code
_entity_poly.pdbx_strand_id
1 'polypeptide(L)'
;MESNSFNRPFKRTGERILGIIGLVFNVIGIILTFAMNNLVKMMTDDPQFQQEFEAEIWNDPTLSETDAQAIVDMMYMGMDWMVSFGWFFIAALVISSILIIVALIQLNKNAKLSGILFIIAGVLAGILSLTSILLYIAGIMCFVRKPPVAETSYDNDPMRPL
;
A
#
# COMPACT_ATOMS: atom_id res chain seq x y z
N MET A 1 25.68 -17.88 41.24
CA MET A 1 24.38 -17.23 41.03
C MET A 1 24.38 -16.63 39.64
N GLU A 2 23.40 -17.07 38.86
CA GLU A 2 23.22 -16.86 37.43
C GLU A 2 23.09 -15.39 37.01
N SER A 3 23.40 -15.14 35.73
CA SER A 3 22.33 -14.70 34.83
C SER A 3 22.65 -15.16 33.41
N ASN A 4 21.99 -16.23 32.95
CA ASN A 4 21.97 -16.64 31.54
C ASN A 4 21.34 -15.53 30.70
N SER A 5 22.17 -14.73 30.02
CA SER A 5 21.74 -13.61 29.19
C SER A 5 21.21 -14.03 27.80
N PHE A 6 20.95 -15.32 27.59
CA PHE A 6 20.73 -15.89 26.25
C PHE A 6 19.30 -16.35 25.97
N ASN A 7 18.30 -15.75 26.63
CA ASN A 7 16.90 -15.98 26.29
C ASN A 7 16.13 -14.66 26.11
N ARG A 8 16.40 -13.98 24.99
CA ARG A 8 15.47 -12.97 24.49
C ARG A 8 14.61 -13.65 23.43
N PRO A 9 13.29 -13.85 23.64
CA PRO A 9 12.42 -14.28 22.57
C PRO A 9 12.62 -13.26 21.44
N PHE A 10 13.08 -13.75 20.29
CA PHE A 10 13.41 -12.93 19.13
C PHE A 10 12.24 -11.96 18.90
N LYS A 11 12.42 -10.68 19.20
CA LYS A 11 11.32 -9.70 19.20
C LYS A 11 10.76 -9.59 17.78
N ARG A 12 9.44 -9.44 17.61
CA ARG A 12 8.79 -9.20 16.30
C ARG A 12 9.10 -7.81 15.71
N THR A 13 10.29 -7.31 16.00
CA THR A 13 10.79 -5.98 15.65
C THR A 13 10.95 -5.82 14.13
N GLY A 14 11.46 -6.84 13.43
CA GLY A 14 11.62 -6.79 11.96
C GLY A 14 10.29 -6.59 11.21
N GLU A 15 9.31 -7.45 11.47
CA GLU A 15 7.94 -7.35 10.91
C GLU A 15 7.30 -6.00 11.24
N ARG A 16 7.47 -5.53 12.49
CA ARG A 16 6.92 -4.26 12.94
C ARG A 16 7.56 -3.07 12.23
N ILE A 17 8.89 -3.06 12.09
CA ILE A 17 9.62 -2.00 11.38
C ILE A 17 9.21 -1.99 9.90
N LEU A 18 9.18 -3.16 9.24
CA LEU A 18 8.76 -3.26 7.84
C LEU A 18 7.32 -2.79 7.62
N GLY A 19 6.38 -3.17 8.50
CA GLY A 19 5.00 -2.70 8.42
C GLY A 19 4.85 -1.19 8.67
N ILE A 20 5.64 -0.61 9.58
CA ILE A 20 5.66 0.85 9.81
C ILE A 20 6.24 1.57 8.60
N ILE A 21 7.35 1.09 8.04
CA ILE A 21 7.96 1.69 6.84
C ILE A 21 6.97 1.60 5.66
N GLY A 22 6.33 0.45 5.47
CA GLY A 22 5.27 0.27 4.48
C GLY A 22 4.11 1.24 4.69
N LEU A 23 3.67 1.46 5.94
CA LEU A 23 2.63 2.46 6.25
C LEU A 23 3.06 3.87 5.84
N VAL A 24 4.29 4.27 6.15
CA VAL A 24 4.82 5.60 5.81
C VAL A 24 4.85 5.80 4.30
N PHE A 25 5.36 4.83 3.54
CA PHE A 25 5.34 4.91 2.08
C PHE A 25 3.92 4.91 1.51
N ASN A 26 3.00 4.17 2.12
CA ASN A 26 1.60 4.18 1.70
C ASN A 26 0.97 5.56 1.89
N VAL A 27 1.21 6.22 3.03
CA VAL A 27 0.73 7.58 3.30
C VAL A 27 1.35 8.59 2.35
N ILE A 28 2.65 8.48 2.05
CA ILE A 28 3.31 9.32 1.04
C ILE A 28 2.65 9.09 -0.34
N GLY A 29 2.36 7.83 -0.69
CA GLY A 29 1.64 7.49 -1.92
C GLY A 29 0.28 8.17 -2.00
N ILE A 30 -0.50 8.18 -0.90
CA ILE A 30 -1.79 8.89 -0.84
C ILE A 30 -1.61 10.37 -1.13
N ILE A 31 -0.63 11.03 -0.49
CA ILE A 31 -0.38 12.46 -0.68
C ILE A 31 0.01 12.77 -2.12
N LEU A 32 0.89 11.95 -2.71
CA LEU A 32 1.34 12.11 -4.09
C LEU A 32 0.20 11.91 -5.09
N THR A 33 -0.59 10.84 -4.95
CA THR A 33 -1.74 10.59 -5.84
C THR A 33 -2.80 11.68 -5.70
N PHE A 34 -3.04 12.16 -4.47
CA PHE A 34 -3.95 13.28 -4.22
C PHE A 34 -3.44 14.55 -4.90
N ALA A 35 -2.16 14.90 -4.73
CA ALA A 35 -1.57 16.06 -5.38
C ALA A 35 -1.68 15.97 -6.90
N MET A 36 -1.30 14.83 -7.50
CA MET A 36 -1.41 14.62 -8.95
C MET A 36 -2.86 14.72 -9.45
N ASN A 37 -3.83 14.14 -8.74
CA ASN A 37 -5.24 14.26 -9.14
C ASN A 37 -5.74 15.70 -9.14
N ASN A 38 -5.39 16.47 -8.10
CA ASN A 38 -5.79 17.87 -8.03
C ASN A 38 -5.10 18.70 -9.10
N LEU A 39 -3.84 18.40 -9.43
CA LEU A 39 -3.12 19.07 -10.53
C LEU A 39 -3.75 18.78 -11.89
N VAL A 40 -4.06 17.52 -12.18
CA VAL A 40 -4.76 17.13 -13.41
C VAL A 40 -6.11 17.83 -13.48
N LYS A 41 -6.89 17.74 -12.40
CA LYS A 41 -8.21 18.39 -12.34
C LYS A 41 -8.11 19.90 -12.57
N MET A 42 -7.13 20.56 -11.97
CA MET A 42 -6.90 21.99 -12.17
C MET A 42 -6.60 22.34 -13.63
N MET A 43 -5.83 21.50 -14.34
CA MET A 43 -5.56 21.69 -15.77
C MET A 43 -6.80 21.40 -16.62
N THR A 44 -7.55 20.34 -16.31
CA THR A 44 -8.77 19.98 -17.05
C THR A 44 -9.90 20.98 -16.82
N ASP A 45 -10.02 21.58 -15.64
CA ASP A 45 -11.03 22.58 -15.32
C ASP A 45 -10.68 23.99 -15.85
N ASP A 46 -9.46 24.22 -16.38
CA ASP A 46 -9.04 25.52 -16.91
C ASP A 46 -9.69 25.79 -18.28
N PRO A 47 -10.56 26.81 -18.41
CA PRO A 47 -11.22 27.12 -19.67
C PRO A 47 -10.24 27.55 -20.77
N GLN A 48 -9.07 28.11 -20.41
CA GLN A 48 -8.05 28.48 -21.41
C GLN A 48 -7.41 27.23 -22.01
N PHE A 49 -7.08 26.24 -21.17
CA PHE A 49 -6.51 24.98 -21.64
C PHE A 49 -7.46 24.23 -22.58
N GLN A 50 -8.75 24.17 -22.21
CA GLN A 50 -9.78 23.56 -23.06
C GLN A 50 -9.91 24.27 -24.40
N GLN A 51 -9.97 25.61 -24.39
CA GLN A 51 -10.12 26.41 -25.61
C GLN A 51 -8.91 26.32 -26.53
N GLU A 52 -7.70 26.36 -25.99
CA GLU A 52 -6.47 26.23 -26.78
C GLU A 52 -6.38 24.85 -27.43
N PHE A 53 -6.68 23.78 -26.68
CA PHE A 53 -6.68 22.43 -27.20
C PHE A 53 -7.75 22.23 -28.29
N GLU A 54 -8.99 22.66 -28.04
CA GLU A 54 -10.05 22.60 -29.05
C GLU A 54 -9.67 23.41 -30.29
N ALA A 55 -9.12 24.62 -30.13
CA ALA A 55 -8.70 25.43 -31.26
C ALA A 55 -7.59 24.76 -32.08
N GLU A 56 -6.66 24.04 -31.48
CA GLU A 56 -5.62 23.32 -32.20
C GLU A 56 -6.21 22.19 -33.07
N ILE A 57 -7.14 21.42 -32.51
CA ILE A 57 -7.82 20.32 -33.22
C ILE A 57 -8.76 20.84 -34.32
N TRP A 58 -9.54 21.89 -34.04
CA TRP A 58 -10.51 22.45 -35.00
C TRP A 58 -9.84 23.23 -36.13
N ASN A 59 -8.62 23.73 -35.94
CA ASN A 59 -7.88 24.44 -36.99
C ASN A 59 -6.98 23.52 -37.82
N ASP A 60 -6.92 22.21 -37.54
CA ASP A 60 -6.12 21.27 -38.33
C ASP A 60 -6.83 20.93 -39.66
N PRO A 61 -6.26 21.34 -40.81
CA PRO A 61 -6.86 21.09 -42.13
C PRO A 61 -6.78 19.63 -42.58
N THR A 62 -6.08 18.76 -41.83
CA THR A 62 -5.95 17.32 -42.14
C THR A 62 -7.05 16.46 -41.53
N LEU A 63 -7.81 17.02 -40.57
CA LEU A 63 -8.89 16.33 -39.88
C LEU A 63 -10.24 16.69 -40.52
N SER A 64 -11.14 15.69 -40.62
CA SER A 64 -12.54 15.99 -40.90
C SER A 64 -13.24 16.52 -39.64
N GLU A 65 -14.33 17.26 -39.78
CA GLU A 65 -15.11 17.76 -38.64
C GLU A 65 -15.55 16.63 -37.69
N THR A 66 -15.91 15.48 -38.25
CA THR A 66 -16.28 14.27 -37.49
C THR A 66 -15.10 13.72 -36.69
N ASP A 67 -13.89 13.71 -37.28
CA ASP A 67 -12.69 13.19 -36.62
C ASP A 67 -12.22 14.14 -35.52
N ALA A 68 -12.25 15.45 -35.78
CA ALA A 68 -11.93 16.50 -34.81
C ALA A 68 -12.83 16.38 -33.57
N GLN A 69 -14.14 16.23 -33.76
CA GLN A 69 -15.09 16.07 -32.66
C GLN A 69 -14.83 14.78 -31.86
N ALA A 70 -14.57 13.66 -32.55
CA ALA A 70 -14.26 12.38 -31.89
C ALA A 70 -12.99 12.46 -31.03
N ILE A 71 -11.96 13.20 -31.47
CA ILE A 71 -10.71 13.39 -30.72
C ILE A 71 -10.96 14.20 -29.45
N VAL A 72 -11.69 15.31 -29.56
CA VAL A 72 -12.04 16.16 -28.42
C VAL A 72 -12.86 15.38 -27.38
N ASP A 73 -13.89 14.66 -27.82
CA ASP A 73 -14.72 13.83 -26.93
C ASP A 73 -13.91 12.72 -26.25
N MET A 74 -13.02 12.04 -26.98
CA MET A 74 -12.14 11.02 -26.39
C MET A 74 -11.17 11.60 -25.36
N MET A 75 -10.65 12.80 -25.61
CA MET A 75 -9.77 13.47 -24.65
C MET A 75 -10.52 13.80 -23.35
N TYR A 76 -11.69 14.43 -23.44
CA TYR A 76 -12.49 14.76 -22.26
C TYR A 76 -12.89 13.51 -21.47
N MET A 77 -13.35 12.47 -22.16
CA MET A 77 -13.64 11.18 -21.54
C MET A 77 -12.39 10.57 -20.87
N GLY A 78 -11.23 10.67 -21.50
CA GLY A 78 -9.96 10.16 -20.96
C GLY A 78 -9.50 10.91 -19.71
N MET A 79 -9.61 12.25 -19.71
CA MET A 79 -9.25 13.09 -18.56
C MET A 79 -10.19 12.84 -17.38
N ASP A 80 -11.50 12.80 -17.62
CA ASP A 80 -12.50 12.49 -16.58
C ASP A 80 -12.28 11.09 -15.99
N TRP A 81 -11.99 10.10 -16.86
CA TRP A 81 -11.65 8.76 -16.42
C TRP A 81 -10.41 8.75 -15.54
N MET A 82 -9.36 9.48 -15.91
CA MET A 82 -8.11 9.57 -15.15
C MET A 82 -8.33 10.17 -13.76
N VAL A 83 -9.11 11.26 -13.67
CA VAL A 83 -9.45 11.88 -12.38
C VAL A 83 -10.29 10.93 -11.51
N SER A 84 -11.31 10.31 -12.10
CA SER A 84 -12.18 9.34 -11.40
C SER A 84 -11.41 8.12 -10.89
N PHE A 85 -10.56 7.54 -11.75
CA PHE A 85 -9.71 6.40 -11.40
C PHE A 85 -8.69 6.77 -10.32
N GLY A 86 -8.19 8.02 -10.35
CA GLY A 86 -7.34 8.57 -9.30
C GLY A 86 -8.00 8.58 -7.93
N TRP A 87 -9.26 9.01 -7.83
CA TRP A 87 -10.03 8.95 -6.58
C TRP A 87 -10.30 7.52 -6.12
N PHE A 88 -10.60 6.62 -7.04
CA PHE A 88 -10.72 5.20 -6.74
C PHE A 88 -9.42 4.64 -6.13
N PHE A 89 -8.26 5.00 -6.72
CA PHE A 89 -6.96 4.58 -6.19
C PHE A 89 -6.69 5.15 -4.80
N ILE A 90 -7.01 6.42 -4.55
CA ILE A 90 -6.90 7.03 -3.22
C ILE A 90 -7.74 6.26 -2.19
N ALA A 91 -8.99 5.91 -2.53
CA ALA A 91 -9.84 5.11 -1.65
C ALA A 91 -9.22 3.74 -1.33
N ALA A 92 -8.66 3.06 -2.33
CA ALA A 92 -7.95 1.80 -2.14
C ALA A 92 -6.72 1.94 -1.21
N LEU A 93 -5.93 3.00 -1.37
CA LEU A 93 -4.78 3.28 -0.51
C LEU A 93 -5.18 3.59 0.94
N VAL A 94 -6.30 4.29 1.15
CA VAL A 94 -6.84 4.55 2.49
C VAL A 94 -7.27 3.25 3.16
N ILE A 95 -8.00 2.38 2.44
CA ILE A 95 -8.38 1.05 2.95
C ILE A 95 -7.12 0.23 3.26
N SER A 96 -6.13 0.24 2.37
CA SER A 96 -4.84 -0.40 2.60
C SER A 96 -4.17 0.09 3.89
N SER A 97 -4.15 1.40 4.14
CA SER A 97 -3.59 1.97 5.37
C SER A 97 -4.25 1.41 6.63
N ILE A 98 -5.58 1.28 6.63
CA ILE A 98 -6.33 0.71 7.75
C ILE A 98 -5.93 -0.76 7.96
N LEU A 99 -5.81 -1.54 6.89
CA LEU A 99 -5.39 -2.94 6.97
C LEU A 99 -3.97 -3.08 7.54
N ILE A 100 -3.03 -2.20 7.16
CA ILE A 100 -1.67 -2.18 7.70
C ILE A 100 -1.69 -1.90 9.22
N ILE A 101 -2.52 -0.94 9.67
CA ILE A 101 -2.66 -0.62 11.10
C ILE A 101 -3.23 -1.82 11.86
N VAL A 102 -4.30 -2.43 11.35
CA VAL A 102 -4.92 -3.62 11.97
C VAL A 102 -3.92 -4.78 12.03
N ALA A 103 -3.13 -5.00 10.96
CA ALA A 103 -2.07 -5.99 10.93
C ALA A 103 -0.98 -5.72 11.99
N LEU A 104 -0.57 -4.46 12.16
CA LEU A 104 0.42 -4.07 13.18
C LEU A 104 -0.08 -4.30 14.61
N ILE A 105 -1.37 -4.06 14.88
CA ILE A 105 -1.98 -4.31 16.19
C ILE A 105 -2.09 -5.82 16.44
N GLN A 106 -2.49 -6.58 15.42
CA GLN A 106 -2.68 -8.02 15.53
C GLN A 106 -1.37 -8.81 15.54
N LEU A 107 -0.25 -8.16 15.18
CA LEU A 107 1.07 -8.77 15.06
C LEU A 107 1.51 -9.51 16.32
N ASN A 108 1.15 -9.03 17.51
CA ASN A 108 1.54 -9.70 18.77
C ASN A 108 0.60 -10.85 19.16
N LYS A 109 -0.64 -10.84 18.65
CA LYS A 109 -1.67 -11.82 18.99
C LYS A 109 -1.66 -12.98 18.00
N ASN A 110 -1.78 -12.68 16.70
CA ASN A 110 -1.89 -13.66 15.62
C ASN A 110 -1.00 -13.24 14.43
N ALA A 111 0.22 -13.79 14.36
CA ALA A 111 1.15 -13.51 13.26
C ALA A 111 0.56 -13.89 11.90
N LYS A 112 -0.04 -15.08 11.81
CA LYS A 112 -0.64 -15.58 10.55
C LYS A 112 -1.71 -14.65 10.00
N LEU A 113 -2.62 -14.14 10.86
CA LEU A 113 -3.65 -13.20 10.42
C LEU A 113 -3.03 -11.88 9.95
N SER A 114 -2.04 -11.38 10.67
CA SER A 114 -1.31 -10.15 10.32
C SER A 114 -0.60 -10.28 8.98
N GLY A 115 -0.05 -11.47 8.68
CA GLY A 115 0.59 -11.77 7.40
C GLY A 115 -0.37 -11.68 6.22
N ILE A 116 -1.56 -12.28 6.35
CA ILE A 116 -2.62 -12.18 5.33
C ILE A 116 -3.01 -10.72 5.10
N LEU A 117 -3.22 -9.97 6.19
CA LEU A 117 -3.62 -8.56 6.12
C LEU A 117 -2.55 -7.69 5.43
N PHE A 118 -1.25 -7.94 5.67
CA PHE A 118 -0.19 -7.24 4.94
C PHE A 118 -0.16 -7.57 3.46
N ILE A 119 -0.42 -8.83 3.06
CA ILE A 119 -0.49 -9.17 1.63
C ILE A 119 -1.69 -8.49 0.97
N ILE A 120 -2.87 -8.53 1.58
CA ILE A 120 -4.06 -7.86 1.04
C ILE A 120 -3.82 -6.35 0.94
N ALA A 121 -3.22 -5.75 1.97
CA ALA A 121 -2.85 -4.34 1.97
C ALA A 121 -1.85 -4.00 0.85
N GLY A 122 -0.85 -4.85 0.62
CA GLY A 122 0.10 -4.69 -0.48
C GLY A 122 -0.56 -4.78 -1.85
N VAL A 123 -1.50 -5.70 -2.06
CA VAL A 123 -2.23 -5.78 -3.33
C VAL A 123 -3.05 -4.50 -3.57
N LEU A 124 -3.73 -4.00 -2.54
CA LEU A 124 -4.49 -2.74 -2.60
C LEU A 124 -3.58 -1.51 -2.78
N ALA A 125 -2.37 -1.53 -2.23
CA ALA A 125 -1.37 -0.47 -2.42
C ALA A 125 -0.70 -0.50 -3.81
N GLY A 126 -1.07 -1.46 -4.65
CA GLY A 126 -0.60 -1.63 -6.03
C GLY A 126 0.44 -2.73 -6.15
N ILE A 127 0.24 -3.67 -7.08
CA ILE A 127 0.99 -4.93 -7.16
C ILE A 127 2.53 -4.75 -7.21
N LEU A 128 3.01 -3.69 -7.87
CA LEU A 128 4.44 -3.41 -8.09
C LEU A 128 4.95 -2.15 -7.36
N SER A 129 4.13 -1.58 -6.47
CA SER A 129 4.57 -0.42 -5.68
C SER A 129 5.67 -0.84 -4.70
N LEU A 130 6.63 0.07 -4.46
CA LEU A 130 7.67 -0.12 -3.44
C LEU A 130 7.06 -0.45 -2.07
N THR A 131 5.94 0.21 -1.74
CA THR A 131 5.13 -0.05 -0.55
C THR A 131 4.70 -1.51 -0.48
N SER A 132 4.23 -2.07 -1.58
CA SER A 132 3.67 -3.41 -1.64
C SER A 132 4.72 -4.48 -1.54
N ILE A 133 5.90 -4.26 -2.11
CA ILE A 133 7.04 -5.17 -1.95
C ILE A 133 7.42 -5.28 -0.46
N LEU A 134 7.49 -4.14 0.25
CA LEU A 134 7.78 -4.13 1.69
C LEU A 134 6.69 -4.86 2.49
N LEU A 135 5.41 -4.67 2.15
CA LEU A 135 4.29 -5.34 2.80
C LEU A 135 4.23 -6.84 2.50
N TYR A 136 4.58 -7.28 1.29
CA TYR A 136 4.69 -8.70 0.95
C TYR A 136 5.81 -9.36 1.74
N ILE A 137 6.96 -8.71 1.87
CA ILE A 137 8.07 -9.20 2.67
C ILE A 137 7.65 -9.32 4.16
N ALA A 138 6.97 -8.30 4.70
CA ALA A 138 6.42 -8.36 6.06
C ALA A 138 5.39 -9.50 6.22
N GLY A 139 4.52 -9.69 5.23
CA GLY A 139 3.51 -10.74 5.20
C GLY A 139 4.12 -12.14 5.19
N ILE A 140 5.14 -12.36 4.35
CA ILE A 140 5.86 -13.63 4.27
C ILE A 140 6.61 -13.92 5.59
N MET A 141 7.25 -12.91 6.20
CA MET A 141 7.91 -13.09 7.51
C MET A 141 6.95 -13.51 8.61
N CYS A 142 5.71 -13.00 8.60
CA CYS A 142 4.65 -13.41 9.52
C CYS A 142 4.27 -14.90 9.37
N PHE A 143 4.43 -15.50 8.18
CA PHE A 143 4.15 -16.92 7.95
C PHE A 143 5.34 -17.84 8.25
N VAL A 144 6.56 -17.39 7.91
CA VAL A 144 7.78 -18.22 8.02
C VAL A 144 8.23 -18.35 9.48
N ARG A 145 7.93 -17.38 10.34
CA ARG A 145 8.42 -17.35 11.71
C ARG A 145 7.66 -18.31 12.63
N LYS A 146 8.34 -19.31 13.16
CA LYS A 146 7.80 -20.23 14.18
C LYS A 146 7.48 -19.46 15.48
N PRO A 147 6.37 -19.76 16.18
CA PRO A 147 6.12 -19.20 17.49
C PRO A 147 7.29 -19.55 18.42
N PRO A 148 7.70 -18.64 19.33
CA PRO A 148 8.76 -18.95 20.28
C PRO A 148 8.35 -20.21 21.05
N VAL A 149 9.25 -21.20 21.07
CA VAL A 149 9.07 -22.40 21.87
C VAL A 149 8.96 -21.93 23.30
N ALA A 150 7.78 -22.07 23.90
CA ALA A 150 7.66 -21.92 25.34
C ALA A 150 8.56 -23.01 25.93
N GLU A 151 9.63 -22.62 26.61
CA GLU A 151 10.45 -23.58 27.33
C GLU A 151 9.53 -24.26 28.34
N THR A 152 9.13 -25.50 28.03
CA THR A 152 8.59 -26.40 29.02
C THR A 152 9.69 -26.56 30.05
N SER A 153 9.49 -25.93 31.20
CA SER A 153 10.30 -26.02 32.40
C SER A 153 10.52 -27.50 32.78
N TYR A 154 11.56 -28.11 32.24
CA TYR A 154 12.12 -29.40 32.67
C TYR A 154 13.25 -29.14 33.67
N ASP A 155 13.00 -28.33 34.69
CA ASP A 155 13.98 -28.12 35.74
C ASP A 155 13.27 -27.95 37.07
N ASN A 156 12.72 -29.06 37.58
CA ASN A 156 12.36 -29.29 38.99
C ASN A 156 11.98 -30.78 39.15
N ASP A 157 12.92 -31.70 38.93
CA ASP A 157 12.84 -33.02 39.58
C ASP A 157 14.13 -33.25 40.38
N PRO A 158 14.19 -32.75 41.63
CA PRO A 158 15.31 -33.01 42.51
C PRO A 158 15.27 -34.47 42.94
N MET A 159 16.05 -35.30 42.24
CA MET A 159 16.56 -36.63 42.63
C MET A 159 15.59 -37.58 43.35
N ARG A 160 15.22 -38.68 42.68
CA ARG A 160 14.90 -39.94 43.39
C ARG A 160 16.11 -40.90 43.29
N PRO A 161 16.57 -41.48 44.42
CA PRO A 161 17.93 -41.99 44.58
C PRO A 161 18.11 -43.40 44.00
N LEU A 162 19.40 -43.80 43.96
CA LEU A 162 19.98 -45.05 43.45
C LEU A 162 19.20 -46.32 43.79
#